data_AF-A0A0Q4THS4-F1
#
_entry.id   AF-A0A0Q4THS4-F1
#
_cell.length_a   1.000
_cell.length_b   1.000
_cell.length_c   1.000
_cell.angle_alpha   90.00
_cell.angle_beta   90.00
_cell.angle_gamma   90.00
#
_symmetry.space_group_name_H-M   'P 1'
#
loop_
_entity.id
_entity.type
_entity.pdbx_description
1 polymer ?
#
loop_
_entity_poly.entity_id
_entity_poly.type
_entity_poly.pdbx_seq_one_letter_code
_entity_poly.pdbx_strand_id
1 'polypeptide(L)'
;MLLGRLPTHAEAAPVEVHLPRSRFPVAISFESSDTWSIAERFGEQLVSHGRLAYRAGAFVVRTAAGTTRYGHSWQAAVTAHLLRRG
;
A
#
# COMPACT_ATOMS: atom_id res chain seq x y z
N MET A 1 12.54 5.42 -9.32
CA MET A 1 11.56 4.85 -8.37
C MET A 1 12.33 3.99 -7.38
N LEU A 2 12.42 4.40 -6.12
CA LEU A 2 12.93 3.53 -5.06
C LEU A 2 11.83 2.51 -4.73
N LEU A 3 11.90 1.29 -5.26
CA LEU A 3 10.95 0.21 -4.93
C LEU A 3 11.68 -0.82 -4.06
N GLY A 4 11.66 -0.56 -2.74
CA GLY A 4 12.21 -1.45 -1.71
C GLY A 4 11.31 -2.65 -1.42
N ARG A 5 11.74 -3.59 -0.57
CA ARG A 5 10.91 -4.72 -0.13
C ARG A 5 9.86 -4.25 0.90
N LEU A 6 8.72 -4.93 1.00
CA LEU A 6 7.73 -4.63 2.03
C LEU A 6 8.36 -4.68 3.43
N PRO A 7 8.00 -3.76 4.34
CA PRO A 7 8.40 -3.80 5.75
C PRO A 7 8.01 -5.12 6.41
N THR A 8 8.88 -5.74 7.21
CA THR A 8 8.58 -7.05 7.85
C THR A 8 8.49 -7.00 9.37
N HIS A 9 8.67 -5.82 9.97
CA HIS A 9 8.57 -5.60 11.42
C HIS A 9 8.14 -4.15 11.73
N ALA A 10 7.66 -3.89 12.94
CA ALA A 10 7.07 -2.60 13.33
C ALA A 10 8.02 -1.40 13.21
N GLU A 11 9.33 -1.61 13.39
CA GLU A 11 10.35 -0.55 13.34
C GLU A 11 10.87 -0.29 11.92
N ALA A 12 10.40 -1.04 10.92
CA ALA A 12 10.84 -0.83 9.55
C ALA A 12 10.34 0.51 9.03
N ALA A 13 11.25 1.25 8.38
CA ALA A 13 10.88 2.42 7.63
C ALA A 13 9.78 2.07 6.60
N PRO A 14 8.75 2.92 6.43
CA PRO A 14 7.76 2.74 5.40
C PRO A 14 8.38 2.69 4.01
N VAL A 15 7.77 1.93 3.12
CA VAL A 15 8.13 1.96 1.70
C VAL A 15 7.28 3.03 1.02
N GLU A 16 7.93 3.95 0.31
CA GLU A 16 7.24 5.00 -0.43
C GLU A 16 6.97 4.56 -1.87
N VAL A 17 5.72 4.72 -2.30
CA VAL A 17 5.25 4.48 -3.66
C VAL A 17 4.92 5.82 -4.30
N HIS A 18 5.64 6.16 -5.35
CA HIS A 18 5.42 7.37 -6.13
C HIS A 18 4.61 7.04 -7.37
N LEU A 19 3.41 7.59 -7.47
CA LEU A 19 2.54 7.42 -8.63
C LEU A 19 2.74 8.57 -9.62
N PRO A 20 2.71 8.31 -10.94
CA PRO A 20 2.87 9.36 -11.96
C PRO A 20 1.88 10.53 -11.86
N ARG A 21 0.74 10.34 -11.18
CA ARG A 21 -0.32 11.36 -11.03
C ARG A 21 -0.60 11.76 -9.58
N SER A 22 0.11 11.18 -8.60
CA SER A 22 -0.07 11.63 -7.21
C SER A 22 0.89 12.77 -6.89
N ARG A 23 0.37 13.77 -6.19
CA ARG A 23 1.15 14.90 -5.68
C ARG A 23 1.95 14.53 -4.42
N PHE A 24 1.53 13.49 -3.71
CA PHE A 24 2.18 13.03 -2.48
C PHE A 24 2.55 11.55 -2.61
N PRO A 25 3.67 11.12 -2.01
CA PRO A 25 4.01 9.71 -1.97
C PRO A 25 3.03 8.95 -1.07
N VAL A 26 2.72 7.71 -1.46
CA VAL A 26 1.94 6.79 -0.63
C VAL A 26 2.90 5.90 0.15
N ALA A 27 2.81 5.94 1.47
CA ALA A 27 3.59 5.11 2.37
C ALA A 27 2.89 3.75 2.60
N ILE A 28 3.70 2.70 2.55
CA ILE A 28 3.33 1.33 2.91
C ILE A 28 4.08 0.96 4.18
N SER A 29 3.35 0.81 5.29
CA SER A 29 3.93 0.56 6.62
C SER A 29 3.57 -0.83 7.12
N PHE A 30 4.47 -1.44 7.89
CA PHE A 30 4.20 -2.71 8.55
C PHE A 30 2.98 -2.58 9.47
N GLU A 31 2.12 -3.59 9.47
CA GLU A 31 1.04 -3.70 10.45
C GLU A 31 1.06 -5.07 11.15
N SER A 32 1.24 -6.15 10.38
CA SER A 32 1.47 -7.49 10.91
C SER A 32 2.21 -8.34 9.86
N SER A 33 2.56 -9.59 10.20
CA SER A 33 3.39 -10.48 9.36
C SER A 33 2.96 -10.58 7.89
N ASP A 34 1.65 -10.46 7.61
CA ASP A 34 1.12 -10.52 6.24
C ASP A 34 0.26 -9.30 5.88
N THR A 35 0.32 -8.22 6.65
CA THR A 35 -0.53 -7.05 6.44
C THR A 35 0.22 -5.74 6.58
N TRP A 36 -0.13 -4.78 5.71
CA TRP A 36 0.47 -3.45 5.67
C TRP A 36 -0.60 -2.40 5.52
N SER A 37 -0.41 -1.25 6.17
CA SER A 37 -1.26 -0.08 5.96
C SER A 37 -0.79 0.68 4.71
N ILE A 38 -1.74 1.23 3.96
CA ILE A 38 -1.51 2.07 2.79
C ILE A 38 -2.03 3.46 3.14
N ALA A 39 -1.14 4.45 3.24
CA ALA A 39 -1.55 5.80 3.60
C ALA A 39 -0.73 6.86 2.86
N GLU A 40 -1.38 7.94 2.46
CA GLU A 40 -0.75 9.14 1.93
C GLU A 40 -0.70 10.20 3.03
N ARG A 41 0.39 10.97 3.09
CA ARG A 41 0.54 12.06 4.07
C ARG A 41 0.53 13.41 3.36
N PHE A 42 -0.39 14.27 3.77
CA PHE A 42 -0.55 15.65 3.29
C PHE A 42 -0.29 16.63 4.43
N GLY A 43 0.93 17.15 4.54
CA GLY A 43 1.32 17.95 5.72
C GLY A 43 1.18 17.11 6.99
N GLU A 44 0.31 17.52 7.91
CA GLU A 44 -0.03 16.77 9.13
C GLU A 44 -1.19 15.78 8.94
N GLN A 45 -1.93 15.87 7.83
CA GLN A 45 -3.08 15.02 7.57
C GLN A 45 -2.65 13.65 7.01
N LEU A 46 -3.25 12.58 7.55
CA LEU A 46 -3.07 11.21 7.06
C LEU A 46 -4.32 10.76 6.31
N VAL A 47 -4.17 10.37 5.05
CA VAL A 47 -5.23 9.80 4.23
C VAL A 47 -5.00 8.30 4.09
N SER A 48 -5.82 7.50 4.76
CA SER A 48 -5.77 6.04 4.63
C SER A 48 -6.42 5.60 3.31
N HIS A 49 -5.69 4.81 2.52
CA HIS A 49 -6.21 4.20 1.29
C HIS A 49 -6.69 2.77 1.51
N GLY A 50 -6.28 2.13 2.60
CA GLY A 50 -6.70 0.79 2.96
C GLY A 50 -5.57 -0.03 3.54
N ARG A 51 -5.75 -1.35 3.50
CA ARG A 51 -4.80 -2.35 3.99
C ARG A 51 -4.44 -3.31 2.89
N LEU A 52 -3.15 -3.47 2.64
CA LEU A 52 -2.60 -4.54 1.82
C LEU A 52 -2.48 -5.80 2.67
N ALA A 53 -2.82 -6.95 2.11
CA ALA A 53 -2.62 -8.25 2.75
C ALA A 53 -2.13 -9.29 1.74
N TYR A 54 -1.27 -10.21 2.18
CA TYR A 54 -0.89 -11.39 1.38
C TYR A 54 -1.68 -12.62 1.84
N ARG A 55 -2.51 -13.17 0.96
CA ARG A 55 -3.45 -14.26 1.26
C ARG A 55 -3.57 -15.24 0.10
N ALA A 56 -3.36 -16.52 0.39
CA ALA A 56 -3.47 -17.62 -0.58
C ALA A 56 -2.71 -17.32 -1.89
N GLY A 57 -1.43 -16.94 -1.78
CA GLY A 57 -0.57 -16.69 -2.95
C GLY A 57 -0.84 -15.38 -3.69
N ALA A 58 -1.63 -14.45 -3.15
CA ALA A 58 -1.82 -13.14 -3.78
C ALA A 58 -1.98 -12.00 -2.77
N PHE A 59 -1.60 -10.82 -3.24
CA PHE A 59 -1.90 -9.54 -2.63
C PHE A 59 -3.34 -9.13 -2.88
N VAL A 60 -3.93 -8.64 -1.80
CA VAL A 60 -5.31 -8.21 -1.69
C VAL A 60 -5.31 -6.84 -1.01
N VAL A 61 -6.07 -5.89 -1.55
CA VAL A 61 -6.29 -4.61 -0.87
C VAL A 61 -7.70 -4.59 -0.30
N ARG A 62 -7.80 -4.26 0.99
CA ARG A 62 -9.04 -4.12 1.73
C ARG A 62 -9.29 -2.64 2.02
N THR A 63 -10.48 -2.18 1.68
CA THR A 63 -10.94 -0.80 1.89
C THR A 63 -12.36 -0.82 2.46
N ALA A 64 -12.89 0.35 2.82
CA ALA A 64 -14.30 0.49 3.18
C ALA A 64 -15.25 0.10 2.04
N ALA A 65 -14.85 0.28 0.77
CA ALA A 65 -15.65 -0.08 -0.39
C ALA A 65 -15.62 -1.59 -0.71
N GLY A 66 -14.73 -2.35 -0.07
CA GLY A 66 -14.61 -3.79 -0.27
C GLY A 66 -13.18 -4.26 -0.45
N THR A 67 -13.07 -5.50 -0.92
CA THR A 67 -11.81 -6.23 -1.04
C THR A 67 -11.51 -6.54 -2.50
N THR A 68 -10.32 -6.19 -2.99
CA THR A 68 -9.88 -6.46 -4.37
C THR A 68 -8.60 -7.27 -4.37
N ARG A 69 -8.55 -8.33 -5.19
CA ARG A 69 -7.38 -9.21 -5.37
C ARG A 69 -6.63 -8.81 -6.65
N TYR A 70 -5.30 -8.74 -6.58
CA TYR A 70 -4.46 -8.23 -7.68
C TYR A 70 -3.44 -9.22 -8.23
N GLY A 71 -2.95 -10.17 -7.43
CA GLY A 71 -1.95 -11.17 -7.87
C GLY A 71 -0.72 -11.22 -6.96
N HIS A 72 0.41 -11.74 -7.44
CA HIS A 72 1.57 -12.06 -6.59
C HIS A 72 2.58 -10.91 -6.41
N SER A 73 2.37 -9.74 -7.03
CA SER A 73 3.21 -8.54 -6.85
C SER A 73 2.48 -7.50 -6.02
N TRP A 74 3.08 -7.12 -4.88
CA TRP A 74 2.53 -6.06 -4.04
C TRP A 74 2.61 -4.70 -4.74
N GLN A 75 3.65 -4.45 -5.53
CA GLN A 75 3.81 -3.20 -6.28
C GLN A 75 2.64 -3.04 -7.26
N ALA A 76 2.40 -4.07 -8.06
CA ALA A 76 1.28 -4.07 -9.02
C ALA A 76 -0.06 -3.90 -8.30
N ALA A 77 -0.25 -4.57 -7.15
CA ALA A 77 -1.47 -4.46 -6.36
C ALA A 77 -1.72 -3.03 -5.85
N VAL A 78 -0.73 -2.42 -5.23
CA VAL A 78 -0.82 -1.06 -4.67
C VAL A 78 -0.99 -0.04 -5.80
N THR A 79 -0.17 -0.11 -6.85
CA THR A 79 -0.26 0.83 -7.97
C THR A 79 -1.61 0.74 -8.68
N ALA A 80 -2.08 -0.46 -9.01
CA ALA A 80 -3.39 -0.64 -9.65
C ALA A 80 -4.53 -0.18 -8.74
N HIS A 81 -4.45 -0.44 -7.43
CA HIS A 81 -5.45 0.02 -6.47
C HIS A 81 -5.54 1.55 -6.43
N LEU A 82 -4.40 2.22 -6.31
CA LEU A 82 -4.35 3.67 -6.18
C LEU A 82 -4.72 4.38 -7.50
N LEU A 83 -4.33 3.83 -8.65
CA LEU A 83 -4.71 4.37 -9.96
C LEU A 83 -6.21 4.23 -10.26
N ARG A 84 -6.91 3.25 -9.69
CA ARG A 84 -8.37 3.11 -9.85
C ARG A 84 -9.17 4.15 -9.05
N ARG A 85 -8.53 4.85 -8.11
CA ARG A 85 -9.17 5.81 -7.22
C ARG A 85 -9.06 7.27 -7.66
N GLY A 86 -8.09 7.60 -8.52
CA GLY A 86 -7.90 8.94 -9.08
C GLY A 86 -8.45 9.04 -10.48
#